data_AF-A0A9E0LHN1-F1
#
_entry.id   AF-A0A9E0LHN1-F1
#
_cell.length_a   1.000
_cell.length_b   1.000
_cell.length_c   1.000
_cell.angle_alpha   90.00
_cell.angle_beta   90.00
_cell.angle_gamma   90.00
#
_symmetry.space_group_name_H-M   'P 1'
#
loop_
_entity.id
_entity.type
_entity.pdbx_description
1 polymer ?
#
loop_
_entity_poly.entity_id
_entity_poly.type
_entity_poly.pdbx_seq_one_letter_code
_entity_poly.pdbx_strand_id
1 'polypeptide(L)'
;MRLFMLLLILVFGLSCLSAPAAQAELPPCLVELSQASSFQYEWLNQGTRSKFFQLYKQACRLPKCPSVKELDEASKNATPAGRLYLALVVWEFDFTAGRQRFESLKKDRSIVTVVPGCTRYQTSLAEVASEFLEKGTYRDFPSSVFCKRPVK
;
A
#
# COMPACT_ATOMS: atom_id res chain seq x y z
N MET A 1 2.06 -77.16 -16.63
CA MET A 1 2.37 -75.87 -17.30
C MET A 1 2.12 -74.76 -16.30
N ARG A 2 3.17 -74.06 -15.87
CA ARG A 2 3.10 -72.98 -14.86
C ARG A 2 2.71 -71.67 -15.56
N LEU A 3 1.63 -71.06 -15.10
CA LEU A 3 1.09 -69.79 -15.57
C LEU A 3 1.75 -68.63 -14.80
N PHE A 4 2.08 -67.58 -15.53
CA PHE A 4 2.52 -66.25 -15.13
C PHE A 4 1.71 -65.63 -13.96
N MET A 5 2.34 -64.82 -13.10
CA MET A 5 2.01 -63.38 -13.01
C MET A 5 2.91 -62.60 -12.03
N LEU A 6 3.38 -61.45 -12.51
CA LEU A 6 4.02 -60.36 -11.77
C LEU A 6 3.12 -59.79 -10.67
N LEU A 7 3.72 -59.28 -9.59
CA LEU A 7 3.18 -58.14 -8.84
C LEU A 7 4.33 -57.44 -8.06
N LEU A 8 4.93 -56.39 -8.63
CA LEU A 8 4.61 -54.97 -8.45
C LEU A 8 5.27 -54.36 -7.19
N ILE A 9 6.39 -53.69 -7.44
CA ILE A 9 7.19 -52.92 -6.48
C ILE A 9 6.41 -51.66 -6.10
N LEU A 10 6.00 -51.55 -4.84
CA LEU A 10 5.35 -50.36 -4.28
C LEU A 10 6.43 -49.38 -3.81
N VAL A 11 6.83 -48.47 -4.70
CA VAL A 11 7.64 -47.29 -4.37
C VAL A 11 6.71 -46.28 -3.69
N PHE A 12 6.66 -46.28 -2.37
CA PHE A 12 6.01 -45.22 -1.59
C PHE A 12 6.93 -44.00 -1.60
N GLY A 13 6.83 -43.19 -2.66
CA GLY A 13 7.40 -41.86 -2.73
C GLY A 13 6.74 -40.97 -1.68
N LEU A 14 7.50 -40.65 -0.63
CA LEU A 14 7.18 -39.65 0.37
C LEU A 14 7.04 -38.29 -0.34
N SER A 15 5.82 -37.97 -0.77
CA SER A 15 5.48 -36.64 -1.23
C SER A 15 5.46 -35.75 0.00
N CYS A 16 6.55 -35.03 0.23
CA CYS A 16 6.58 -33.88 1.13
C CYS A 16 5.49 -32.90 0.66
N LEU A 17 4.32 -32.99 1.29
CA LEU A 17 3.20 -32.09 1.12
C LEU A 17 3.67 -30.71 1.60
N SER A 18 4.24 -29.93 0.69
CA SER A 18 4.53 -28.53 0.92
C SER A 18 3.18 -27.83 1.02
N ALA A 19 2.75 -27.50 2.24
CA ALA A 19 1.58 -26.64 2.43
C ALA A 19 1.80 -25.35 1.62
N PRO A 20 0.85 -24.92 0.78
CA PRO A 20 0.97 -23.65 0.09
C PRO A 20 1.08 -22.57 1.16
N ALA A 21 2.17 -21.80 1.12
CA ALA A 21 2.31 -20.61 1.95
C ALA A 21 1.07 -19.76 1.71
N ALA A 22 0.25 -19.59 2.75
CA ALA A 22 -0.94 -18.75 2.69
C ALA A 22 -0.51 -17.39 2.16
N GLN A 23 -0.90 -17.08 0.92
CA GLN A 23 -0.70 -15.76 0.34
C GLN A 23 -1.50 -14.80 1.21
N ALA A 24 -0.81 -13.99 2.00
CA ALA A 24 -1.49 -13.09 2.92
C ALA A 24 -2.27 -12.09 2.08
N GLU A 25 -3.58 -12.18 2.18
CA GLU A 25 -4.49 -11.31 1.46
C GLU A 25 -4.35 -9.88 2.01
N LEU A 26 -4.32 -8.90 1.12
CA LEU A 26 -4.16 -7.51 1.49
C LEU A 26 -5.37 -7.08 2.37
N PRO A 27 -5.16 -6.43 3.52
CA PRO A 27 -6.25 -5.96 4.37
C PRO A 27 -7.29 -5.12 3.60
N PRO A 28 -8.61 -5.25 3.87
CA PRO A 28 -9.66 -4.57 3.11
C PRO A 28 -9.48 -3.05 2.97
N CYS A 29 -8.99 -2.38 4.03
CA CYS A 29 -8.74 -0.95 3.98
C CYS A 29 -7.66 -0.57 2.95
N LEU A 30 -6.66 -1.42 2.72
CA LEU A 30 -5.60 -1.19 1.75
C LEU A 30 -6.07 -1.49 0.32
N VAL A 31 -6.93 -2.51 0.15
CA VAL A 31 -7.60 -2.76 -1.14
C VAL A 31 -8.42 -1.54 -1.52
N GLU A 32 -9.20 -1.00 -0.60
CA GLU A 32 -10.04 0.17 -0.86
C GLU A 32 -9.21 1.45 -1.07
N LEU A 33 -8.12 1.64 -0.33
CA LEU A 33 -7.19 2.74 -0.57
C LEU A 33 -6.55 2.67 -1.95
N SER A 34 -6.20 1.47 -2.45
CA SER A 34 -5.63 1.31 -3.80
C SER A 34 -6.57 1.84 -4.89
N GLN A 35 -7.87 1.82 -4.63
CA GLN A 35 -8.93 2.28 -5.54
C GLN A 35 -9.37 3.73 -5.26
N ALA A 36 -8.64 4.48 -4.45
CA ALA A 36 -9.00 5.84 -4.10
C ALA A 36 -9.09 6.75 -5.33
N SER A 37 -10.25 7.34 -5.57
CA SER A 37 -10.44 8.26 -6.71
C SER A 37 -9.81 9.64 -6.51
N SER A 38 -9.46 9.99 -5.27
CA SER A 38 -8.89 11.28 -4.92
C SER A 38 -8.02 11.20 -3.68
N PHE A 39 -7.00 12.05 -3.63
CA PHE A 39 -6.12 12.23 -2.50
C PHE A 39 -6.69 13.34 -1.61
N GLN A 40 -7.14 12.97 -0.41
CA GLN A 40 -7.95 13.81 0.46
C GLN A 40 -7.30 13.89 1.83
N TYR A 41 -7.41 15.04 2.48
CA TYR A 41 -6.93 15.20 3.85
C TYR A 41 -7.77 16.21 4.62
N GLU A 42 -7.82 16.00 5.92
CA GLU A 42 -8.61 16.81 6.85
C GLU A 42 -7.74 17.97 7.36
N TRP A 43 -8.16 19.21 7.08
CA TRP A 43 -7.70 20.37 7.82
C TRP A 43 -8.41 20.39 9.19
N LEU A 44 -7.71 20.86 10.23
CA LEU A 44 -8.31 21.10 11.54
C LEU A 44 -9.58 21.96 11.36
N ASN A 45 -10.71 21.52 11.93
CA ASN A 45 -12.04 22.16 11.90
C ASN A 45 -12.89 22.03 10.62
N GLN A 46 -12.55 21.16 9.66
CA GLN A 46 -13.48 20.86 8.56
C GLN A 46 -14.31 19.60 8.86
N GLY A 47 -15.63 19.76 8.91
CA GLY A 47 -16.59 18.72 9.30
C GLY A 47 -16.72 17.52 8.35
N THR A 48 -15.91 17.46 7.28
CA THR A 48 -15.97 16.39 6.29
C THR A 48 -14.99 15.28 6.66
N ARG A 49 -15.52 14.15 7.14
CA ARG A 49 -14.72 12.93 7.35
C ARG A 49 -14.39 12.31 6.00
N SER A 50 -13.20 12.59 5.46
CA SER A 50 -12.78 11.99 4.20
C SER A 50 -12.68 10.47 4.34
N LYS A 51 -13.49 9.73 3.58
CA LYS A 51 -13.48 8.25 3.60
C LYS A 51 -12.06 7.69 3.42
N PHE A 52 -11.35 8.14 2.39
CA PHE A 52 -9.99 7.66 2.11
C PHE A 52 -8.98 8.07 3.17
N PHE A 53 -9.11 9.26 3.77
CA PHE A 53 -8.26 9.63 4.88
C PHE A 53 -8.52 8.77 6.14
N GLN A 54 -9.77 8.40 6.41
CA GLN A 54 -10.10 7.48 7.51
C GLN A 54 -9.55 6.08 7.25
N LEU A 55 -9.64 5.58 6.01
CA LEU A 55 -9.04 4.31 5.61
C LEU A 55 -7.50 4.34 5.73
N TYR A 56 -6.86 5.46 5.38
CA TYR A 56 -5.42 5.65 5.59
C TYR A 56 -5.07 5.57 7.08
N LYS A 57 -5.80 6.29 7.95
CA LYS A 57 -5.60 6.19 9.41
C LYS A 57 -5.83 4.78 9.94
N GLN A 58 -6.79 4.04 9.37
CA GLN A 58 -7.00 2.62 9.71
C GLN A 58 -5.82 1.77 9.27
N ALA A 59 -5.29 1.97 8.06
CA ALA A 59 -4.13 1.26 7.54
C ALA A 59 -2.88 1.47 8.41
N CYS A 60 -2.63 2.71 8.87
CA CYS A 60 -1.53 3.03 9.78
C CYS A 60 -1.67 2.39 11.18
N ARG A 61 -2.86 1.88 11.53
CA ARG A 61 -3.14 1.22 12.82
C ARG A 61 -3.21 -0.30 12.71
N LEU A 62 -2.94 -0.87 11.53
CA LEU A 62 -2.89 -2.31 11.38
C LEU A 62 -1.82 -2.90 12.31
N PRO A 63 -2.11 -4.01 13.00
CA PRO A 63 -1.16 -4.63 13.95
C PRO A 63 0.09 -5.17 13.24
N LYS A 64 -0.02 -5.43 11.94
CA LYS A 64 1.07 -5.87 11.08
C LYS A 64 0.98 -5.09 9.77
N CYS A 65 2.05 -4.39 9.41
CA CYS A 65 2.21 -3.84 8.07
C CYS A 65 2.29 -5.00 7.07
N PRO A 66 1.52 -4.97 5.97
CA PRO A 66 1.82 -5.85 4.85
C PRO A 66 3.26 -5.60 4.38
N SER A 67 3.88 -6.63 3.83
CA SER A 67 5.22 -6.52 3.28
C SER A 67 5.27 -5.44 2.19
N VAL A 68 6.44 -4.82 2.01
CA VAL A 68 6.69 -3.89 0.90
C VAL A 68 6.30 -4.53 -0.44
N LYS A 69 6.58 -5.83 -0.61
CA LYS A 69 6.21 -6.59 -1.81
C LYS A 69 4.69 -6.61 -2.05
N GLU A 70 3.88 -6.91 -1.03
CA GLU A 70 2.41 -6.91 -1.17
C GLU A 70 1.87 -5.52 -1.51
N LEU A 71 2.43 -4.49 -0.89
CA LEU A 71 2.07 -3.10 -1.18
C LEU A 71 2.56 -2.62 -2.55
N ASP A 72 3.64 -3.19 -3.09
CA ASP A 72 4.11 -2.92 -4.47
C ASP A 72 3.18 -3.56 -5.49
N GLU A 73 2.79 -4.82 -5.28
CA GLU A 73 1.81 -5.50 -6.15
C GLU A 73 0.47 -4.75 -6.15
N ALA A 74 -0.01 -4.34 -4.96
CA ALA A 74 -1.22 -3.52 -4.85
C ALA A 74 -1.10 -2.18 -5.61
N SER A 75 0.09 -1.60 -5.66
CA SER A 75 0.34 -0.30 -6.33
C SER A 75 0.33 -0.40 -7.86
N LYS A 76 0.63 -1.57 -8.46
CA LYS A 76 0.64 -1.75 -9.93
C LYS A 76 -0.71 -1.49 -10.57
N ASN A 77 -1.78 -1.91 -9.90
CA ASN A 77 -3.17 -1.75 -10.36
C ASN A 77 -3.91 -0.63 -9.61
N ALA A 78 -3.21 0.13 -8.77
CA ALA A 78 -3.81 1.22 -8.03
C ALA A 78 -4.05 2.44 -8.93
N THR A 79 -5.12 3.15 -8.60
CA THR A 79 -5.37 4.51 -9.08
C THR A 79 -4.22 5.46 -8.69
N PRO A 80 -4.05 6.61 -9.36
CA PRO A 80 -3.02 7.58 -8.97
C PRO A 80 -3.09 8.00 -7.50
N ALA A 81 -4.28 8.35 -6.99
CA ALA A 81 -4.45 8.67 -5.57
C ALA A 81 -4.19 7.45 -4.66
N GLY A 82 -4.57 6.25 -5.08
CA GLY A 82 -4.24 5.02 -4.35
C GLY A 82 -2.73 4.79 -4.24
N ARG A 83 -1.96 5.04 -5.30
CA ARG A 83 -0.48 4.97 -5.25
C ARG A 83 0.11 5.92 -4.22
N LEU A 84 -0.43 7.14 -4.07
CA LEU A 84 0.00 8.05 -2.99
C LEU A 84 -0.32 7.50 -1.61
N TYR A 85 -1.55 7.03 -1.38
CA TYR A 85 -1.91 6.48 -0.07
C TYR A 85 -1.08 5.26 0.29
N LEU A 86 -0.82 4.35 -0.66
CA LEU A 86 0.03 3.19 -0.41
C LEU A 86 1.48 3.61 -0.13
N ALA A 87 2.01 4.61 -0.84
CA ALA A 87 3.34 5.15 -0.55
C ALA A 87 3.41 5.79 0.85
N LEU A 88 2.35 6.49 1.28
CA LEU A 88 2.24 7.03 2.64
C LEU A 88 2.17 5.94 3.69
N VAL A 89 1.35 4.90 3.49
CA VAL A 89 1.30 3.76 4.42
C VAL A 89 2.69 3.15 4.58
N VAL A 90 3.40 2.92 3.47
CA VAL A 90 4.77 2.38 3.52
C VAL A 90 5.68 3.32 4.28
N TRP A 91 5.61 4.63 4.02
CA TRP A 91 6.42 5.63 4.73
C TRP A 91 6.20 5.60 6.24
N GLU A 92 4.96 5.39 6.70
CA GLU A 92 4.63 5.32 8.13
C GLU A 92 5.22 4.07 8.82
N PHE A 93 5.31 2.94 8.11
CA PHE A 93 5.85 1.69 8.67
C PHE A 93 7.35 1.48 8.43
N ASP A 94 7.85 1.92 7.27
CA ASP A 94 9.25 1.87 6.85
C ASP A 94 9.57 3.14 6.06
N PHE A 95 10.14 4.12 6.76
CA PHE A 95 10.53 5.40 6.19
C PHE A 95 11.45 5.26 4.97
N THR A 96 12.38 4.30 4.99
CA THR A 96 13.36 4.15 3.89
C THR A 96 12.67 3.63 2.65
N ALA A 97 11.84 2.59 2.78
CA ALA A 97 11.06 2.05 1.68
C ALA A 97 10.03 3.08 1.16
N GLY A 98 9.37 3.81 2.06
CA GLY A 98 8.44 4.87 1.70
C GLY A 98 9.13 5.98 0.91
N ARG A 99 10.30 6.43 1.36
CA ARG A 99 11.09 7.43 0.65
C ARG A 99 11.45 6.96 -0.77
N GLN A 100 11.88 5.72 -0.93
CA GLN A 100 12.17 5.16 -2.24
C GLN A 100 10.94 5.14 -3.16
N ARG A 101 9.74 4.87 -2.62
CA ARG A 101 8.50 4.96 -3.39
C ARG A 101 8.18 6.39 -3.81
N PHE A 102 8.32 7.36 -2.92
CA PHE A 102 8.13 8.74 -3.31
C PHE A 102 9.16 9.19 -4.37
N GLU A 103 10.41 8.72 -4.28
CA GLU A 103 11.41 9.00 -5.32
C GLU A 103 11.03 8.39 -6.68
N SER A 104 10.41 7.19 -6.71
CA SER A 104 9.93 6.60 -7.95
C SER A 104 8.73 7.37 -8.52
N LEU A 105 7.83 7.87 -7.67
CA LEU A 105 6.67 8.67 -8.06
C LEU A 105 7.04 10.03 -8.68
N LYS A 106 8.24 10.57 -8.44
CA LYS A 106 8.72 11.80 -9.11
C LYS A 106 8.77 11.72 -10.63
N LYS A 107 8.77 10.51 -11.18
CA LYS A 107 8.77 10.26 -12.63
C LYS A 107 7.36 9.99 -13.17
N ASP A 108 6.37 9.78 -12.29
CA ASP A 108 5.01 9.45 -12.66
C ASP A 108 4.19 10.71 -12.96
N ARG A 109 3.80 10.88 -14.23
CA ARG A 109 3.01 12.03 -14.71
C ARG A 109 1.51 11.80 -14.65
N SER A 110 1.05 10.69 -14.07
CA SER A 110 -0.37 10.41 -13.92
C SER A 110 -1.05 11.52 -13.11
N ILE A 111 -2.22 11.93 -13.57
CA ILE A 111 -3.00 12.98 -12.93
C ILE A 111 -3.70 12.42 -11.70
N VAL A 112 -3.58 13.14 -10.60
CA VAL A 112 -4.29 12.86 -9.34
C VAL A 112 -5.21 14.03 -9.01
N THR A 113 -6.43 13.70 -8.61
CA THR A 113 -7.35 14.69 -8.04
C THR A 113 -7.04 14.84 -6.56
N VAL A 114 -6.70 16.05 -6.12
CA VAL A 114 -6.47 16.39 -4.72
C VAL A 114 -7.67 17.19 -4.20
N VAL A 115 -8.14 16.83 -3.01
CA VAL A 115 -9.27 17.48 -2.35
C VAL A 115 -8.86 17.92 -0.95
N PRO A 116 -8.27 19.13 -0.80
CA PRO A 116 -8.09 19.72 0.52
C PRO A 116 -9.40 20.34 1.00
N GLY A 117 -10.01 19.73 2.02
CA GLY A 117 -11.28 20.24 2.53
C GLY A 117 -12.39 20.26 1.47
N CYS A 118 -12.94 21.44 1.17
CA CYS A 118 -13.98 21.63 0.15
C CYS A 118 -13.45 21.99 -1.25
N THR A 119 -12.16 22.23 -1.42
CA THR A 119 -11.57 22.57 -2.72
C THR A 119 -11.17 21.30 -3.46
N ARG A 120 -11.26 21.31 -4.80
CA ARG A 120 -10.79 20.21 -5.65
C ARG A 120 -9.89 20.78 -6.75
N TYR A 121 -8.74 20.17 -6.96
CA TYR A 121 -7.87 20.47 -8.10
C TYR A 121 -7.14 19.22 -8.60
N GLN A 122 -6.47 19.35 -9.74
CA GLN A 122 -5.70 18.27 -10.35
C GLN A 122 -4.23 18.66 -10.40
N THR A 123 -3.36 17.68 -10.15
CA THR A 123 -1.90 17.80 -10.25
C THR A 123 -1.33 16.45 -10.67
N SER A 124 -0.01 16.34 -10.86
CA SER A 124 0.65 15.08 -11.16
C SER A 124 1.16 14.39 -9.89
N LEU A 125 1.28 13.07 -9.92
CA LEU A 125 1.97 12.33 -8.86
C LEU A 125 3.40 12.82 -8.64
N ALA A 126 4.10 13.18 -9.71
CA ALA A 126 5.44 13.74 -9.64
C ALA A 126 5.52 15.03 -8.84
N GLU A 127 4.55 15.93 -8.98
CA GLU A 127 4.51 17.20 -8.25
C GLU A 127 4.23 16.95 -6.76
N VAL A 128 3.21 16.12 -6.46
CA VAL A 128 2.90 15.73 -5.08
C VAL A 128 4.10 15.07 -4.41
N ALA A 129 4.76 14.14 -5.11
CA ALA A 129 5.89 13.41 -4.56
C ALA A 129 7.12 14.28 -4.34
N SER A 130 7.40 15.22 -5.26
CA SER A 130 8.51 16.17 -5.11
C SER A 130 8.31 17.06 -3.89
N GLU A 131 7.12 17.64 -3.74
CA GLU A 131 6.81 18.49 -2.59
C GLU A 131 6.83 17.70 -1.27
N PHE A 132 6.29 16.47 -1.25
CA PHE A 132 6.31 15.62 -0.05
C PHE A 132 7.74 15.27 0.38
N LEU A 133 8.64 14.96 -0.55
CA LEU A 133 10.04 14.68 -0.24
C LEU A 133 10.82 15.90 0.24
N GLU A 134 10.51 17.08 -0.27
CA GLU A 134 11.16 18.34 0.11
C GLU A 134 10.71 18.81 1.50
N LYS A 135 9.40 18.79 1.75
CA LYS A 135 8.80 19.40 2.95
C LYS A 135 8.46 18.38 4.05
N GLY A 136 8.44 17.09 3.74
CA GLY A 136 7.91 16.04 4.61
C GLY A 136 6.39 16.04 4.74
N THR A 137 5.72 16.90 3.97
CA THR A 137 4.26 17.09 3.92
C THR A 137 3.89 17.54 2.51
N TYR A 138 2.64 17.33 2.09
CA TYR A 138 2.10 17.94 0.88
C TYR A 138 0.95 18.87 1.28
N ARG A 139 1.12 20.19 1.11
CA ARG A 139 0.14 21.22 1.52
C ARG A 139 -0.48 20.97 2.90
N ASP A 140 0.36 20.84 3.92
CA ASP A 140 -0.06 20.58 5.31
C ASP A 140 -0.72 19.21 5.56
N PHE A 141 -0.64 18.24 4.63
CA PHE A 141 -0.87 16.84 4.96
C PHE A 141 0.13 16.43 6.04
N PRO A 142 -0.28 16.25 7.31
CA PRO A 142 0.66 15.80 8.31
C PRO A 142 0.97 14.34 8.00
N SER A 143 2.24 13.97 7.83
CA SER A 143 2.65 12.60 8.20
C SER A 143 2.10 12.40 9.60
N SER A 144 1.28 11.37 9.81
CA SER A 144 0.34 11.39 10.93
C SER A 144 1.10 11.66 12.24
N VAL A 145 0.65 12.67 13.01
CA VAL A 145 1.26 13.02 14.32
C VAL A 145 1.23 11.83 15.31
N PHE A 146 0.51 10.76 14.94
CA PHE A 146 0.37 9.52 15.70
C PHE A 146 1.52 8.53 15.52
N CYS A 147 2.28 8.64 14.43
CA CYS A 147 3.49 7.86 14.23
C CYS A 147 4.68 8.74 14.58
N LYS A 148 5.10 8.72 15.84
CA LYS A 148 6.34 9.38 16.27
C LYS A 148 7.44 9.03 15.26
N ARG A 149 8.03 10.04 14.60
CA ARG A 149 9.36 9.91 14.00
C ARG A 149 10.23 9.18 15.04
N PRO A 150 10.91 8.06 14.73
CA PRO A 150 12.05 7.70 15.53
C PRO A 150 13.02 8.86 15.41
N VAL A 151 13.13 9.61 16.50
CA VAL A 151 14.15 10.63 16.70
C VAL A 151 15.48 9.89 16.54
N LYS A 152 16.27 10.27 15.55
CA LYS A 152 17.68 9.87 15.51
C LYS A 152 18.41 10.53 16.66
#